data_AF-A0A5C4RPE4-F1
#
_entry.id   AF-A0A5C4RPE4-F1
#
_cell.length_a   1.000
_cell.length_b   1.000
_cell.length_c   1.000
_cell.angle_alpha   90.00
_cell.angle_beta   90.00
_cell.angle_gamma   90.00
#
_symmetry.space_group_name_H-M   'P 1'
#
loop_
_entity.id
_entity.type
_entity.pdbx_description
1 polymer ?
#
loop_
_entity_poly.entity_id
_entity_poly.type
_entity_poly.pdbx_seq_one_letter_code
_entity_poly.pdbx_strand_id
1 'polypeptide(L)'
;MPAPKRFRTRAFHAQNGRCYYCGAPMWLDDPLAFAKAYRCTPGQLPALQATAEHLVAVCDGGKTTAANIVAAHRLCNRRRHMAKVPLAPDRYRERVTGRVARGKWFDNTLRALTRHAPHVPS
;
A
#
# COMPACT_ATOMS: atom_id res chain seq x y z
N MET A 1 -11.37 -2.56 14.43
CA MET A 1 -10.11 -2.45 15.17
C MET A 1 -8.95 -2.29 14.20
N PRO A 2 -8.09 -1.26 14.32
CA PRO A 2 -6.88 -1.18 13.52
C PRO A 2 -5.95 -2.36 13.86
N ALA A 3 -5.35 -2.98 12.84
CA ALA A 3 -4.41 -4.07 13.07
C ALA A 3 -3.17 -3.57 13.85
N PRO A 4 -2.69 -4.33 14.86
CA PRO A 4 -1.53 -3.96 15.67
C PRO A 4 -0.30 -3.61 14.84
N LYS A 5 0.48 -2.60 15.27
CA LYS A 5 1.71 -2.13 14.60
C LYS A 5 2.67 -3.27 14.22
N ARG A 6 2.78 -4.31 15.05
CA ARG A 6 3.60 -5.51 14.79
C ARG A 6 3.25 -6.23 13.48
N PHE A 7 1.97 -6.32 13.12
CA PHE A 7 1.55 -6.99 11.89
C PHE A 7 1.80 -6.12 10.67
N ARG A 8 1.63 -4.80 10.81
CA ARG A 8 2.01 -3.82 9.78
C ARG A 8 3.49 -3.93 9.44
N THR A 9 4.37 -3.92 10.44
CA THR A 9 5.82 -4.03 10.25
C THR A 9 6.19 -5.35 9.61
N ARG A 10 5.68 -6.47 10.13
CA ARG A 10 5.94 -7.80 9.54
C ARG A 10 5.50 -7.89 8.08
N ALA A 11 4.27 -7.48 7.77
CA ALA A 11 3.76 -7.53 6.40
C ALA A 11 4.53 -6.57 5.47
N PHE A 12 4.95 -5.40 5.97
CA PHE A 12 5.80 -4.47 5.23
C PHE A 12 7.10 -5.14 4.80
N HIS A 13 7.81 -5.78 5.74
CA HIS A 13 9.07 -6.47 5.42
C HIS A 13 8.86 -7.68 4.52
N ALA A 14 7.84 -8.51 4.78
CA ALA A 14 7.50 -9.66 3.93
C ALA A 14 7.15 -9.26 2.49
N GLN A 15 6.68 -8.03 2.28
CA GLN A 15 6.34 -7.48 0.97
C GLN A 15 7.44 -6.56 0.40
N ASN A 16 8.65 -6.57 0.96
CA ASN A 16 9.77 -5.73 0.53
C ASN A 16 9.42 -4.23 0.48
N GLY A 17 8.59 -3.75 1.42
CA GLY A 17 8.14 -2.37 1.44
C GLY A 17 7.24 -1.98 0.27
N ARG A 18 6.61 -2.94 -0.41
CA ARG A 18 5.69 -2.72 -1.53
C ARG A 18 4.26 -2.96 -1.12
N CYS A 19 3.35 -2.14 -1.62
CA CYS A 19 1.93 -2.26 -1.34
C CYS A 19 1.34 -3.51 -2.00
N TYR A 20 0.57 -4.27 -1.22
CA TYR A 20 -0.06 -5.52 -1.65
C TYR A 20 -0.91 -5.37 -2.94
N TYR A 21 -1.62 -4.26 -3.09
CA TYR A 21 -2.58 -4.08 -4.18
C TYR A 21 -1.97 -3.59 -5.50
N CYS A 22 -1.04 -2.64 -5.43
CA CYS A 22 -0.52 -1.95 -6.62
C CYS A 22 0.97 -2.20 -6.89
N GLY A 23 1.69 -2.79 -5.93
CA GLY A 23 3.14 -2.98 -6.01
C GLY A 23 3.98 -1.71 -5.89
N ALA A 24 3.39 -0.54 -5.63
CA ALA A 24 4.12 0.71 -5.42
C ALA A 24 4.86 0.70 -4.07
N PRO A 25 6.02 1.37 -3.97
CA PRO A 25 6.77 1.48 -2.73
C PRO A 25 5.98 2.26 -1.67
N MET A 26 6.20 1.91 -0.40
CA MET A 26 5.60 2.56 0.77
C MET A 26 6.65 2.75 1.86
N TRP A 27 6.36 3.62 2.84
CA TRP A 27 7.23 3.86 3.99
C TRP A 27 6.54 3.49 5.30
N LEU A 28 7.34 3.04 6.27
CA LEU A 28 6.84 2.62 7.59
C LEU A 28 7.04 3.71 8.64
N ASP A 29 8.30 4.09 8.88
CA ASP A 29 8.68 4.98 9.99
C ASP A 29 9.58 6.16 9.56
N ASP A 30 10.22 6.12 8.39
CA ASP A 30 11.07 7.20 7.87
C ASP A 30 10.54 7.79 6.54
N PRO A 31 9.63 8.77 6.60
CA PRO A 31 9.07 9.41 5.41
C PRO A 31 10.09 10.29 4.67
N LEU A 32 11.11 10.83 5.35
CA LEU A 32 12.09 11.74 4.73
C LEU A 32 13.12 10.97 3.89
N ALA A 33 13.66 9.87 4.42
CA ALA A 33 14.54 8.99 3.65
C ALA A 33 13.81 8.41 2.45
N PHE A 34 12.53 8.04 2.61
CA PHE A 34 11.68 7.59 1.51
C PHE A 34 11.50 8.69 0.45
N ALA A 35 11.22 9.92 0.86
CA ALA A 35 11.08 11.05 -0.05
C ALA A 35 12.35 11.25 -0.89
N LYS A 36 13.52 11.14 -0.27
CA LYS A 36 14.83 11.24 -0.94
C LYS A 36 15.06 10.10 -1.92
N ALA A 37 14.83 8.85 -1.50
CA ALA A 37 15.08 7.66 -2.32
C ALA A 37 14.16 7.55 -3.54
N TYR A 38 12.90 7.99 -3.41
CA TYR A 38 11.88 7.88 -4.45
C TYR A 38 11.50 9.21 -5.11
N ARG A 39 12.18 10.31 -4.74
CA ARG A 39 11.92 11.67 -5.21
C ARG A 39 10.45 12.08 -5.03
N CYS A 40 9.88 11.79 -3.87
CA CYS A 40 8.53 12.21 -3.51
C CYS A 40 8.52 13.61 -2.91
N THR A 41 7.44 14.35 -3.15
CA THR A 41 7.18 15.60 -2.44
C THR A 41 6.54 15.32 -1.07
N PRO A 42 6.67 16.24 -0.09
CA PRO A 42 6.05 16.08 1.23
C PRO A 42 4.54 15.82 1.17
N GLY A 43 3.83 16.44 0.22
CA GLY A 43 2.38 16.23 0.03
C GLY A 43 2.00 14.81 -0.41
N GLN A 44 2.93 14.06 -1.00
CA GLN A 44 2.70 12.68 -1.45
C GLN A 44 2.92 11.65 -0.34
N LEU A 45 3.76 11.97 0.66
CA LEU A 45 4.15 11.02 1.71
C LEU A 45 2.95 10.44 2.46
N PRO A 46 1.93 11.22 2.89
CA PRO A 46 0.79 10.64 3.60
C PRO A 46 0.05 9.56 2.81
N ALA A 47 0.01 9.66 1.47
CA ALA A 47 -0.65 8.68 0.61
C ALA A 47 0.09 7.34 0.51
N LEU A 48 1.41 7.38 0.72
CA LEU A 48 2.34 6.25 0.61
C LEU A 48 2.71 5.61 1.96
N GLN A 49 2.13 6.12 3.05
CA GLN A 49 2.31 5.53 4.38
C GLN A 49 1.79 4.10 4.41
N ALA A 50 2.60 3.17 4.89
CA ALA A 50 2.21 1.80 5.11
C ALA A 50 1.12 1.71 6.18
N THR A 51 0.08 0.95 5.87
CA THR A 51 -1.03 0.63 6.78
C THR A 51 -1.22 -0.89 6.79
N ALA A 52 -1.78 -1.42 7.87
CA ALA A 52 -2.16 -2.82 7.93
C ALA A 52 -3.60 -2.98 7.43
N GLU A 53 -3.79 -3.92 6.53
CA GLU A 53 -5.05 -4.19 5.86
C GLU A 53 -5.45 -5.65 6.08
N HIS A 54 -6.72 -5.85 6.44
CA HIS A 54 -7.27 -7.20 6.60
C HIS A 54 -7.77 -7.71 5.24
N LEU A 55 -7.34 -8.91 4.84
CA LEU A 55 -7.81 -9.56 3.62
C LEU A 55 -9.24 -10.06 3.78
N VAL A 56 -9.50 -10.82 4.85
CA VAL A 56 -10.83 -11.22 5.31
C VAL A 56 -11.27 -10.28 6.43
N ALA A 57 -12.42 -9.64 6.26
CA ALA A 57 -12.95 -8.72 7.26
C ALA A 57 -13.23 -9.47 8.57
N VAL A 58 -12.97 -8.81 9.70
CA VAL A 58 -13.21 -9.40 11.03
C VAL A 58 -14.69 -9.76 11.23
N CYS A 59 -15.60 -9.04 10.58
CA CYS A 59 -17.05 -9.34 10.60
C CYS A 59 -17.42 -10.65 9.89
N ASP A 60 -16.60 -11.12 8.95
CA ASP A 60 -16.81 -12.38 8.20
C ASP A 60 -16.02 -13.54 8.83
N GLY A 61 -15.59 -13.41 10.09
CA GLY A 61 -14.76 -14.41 10.80
C GLY A 61 -13.25 -14.28 10.58
N GLY A 62 -12.80 -13.19 9.95
CA GLY A 62 -11.38 -12.92 9.71
C GLY A 62 -10.60 -12.74 11.01
N LYS A 63 -9.74 -13.71 11.36
CA LYS A 63 -8.85 -13.60 12.52
C LYS A 63 -7.75 -12.56 12.25
N THR A 64 -7.33 -11.82 13.28
CA THR A 64 -6.16 -10.92 13.26
C THR A 64 -4.86 -11.73 13.28
N THR A 65 -4.60 -12.48 12.22
CA THR A 65 -3.38 -13.29 12.04
C THR A 65 -2.47 -12.65 11.01
N ALA A 66 -1.18 -12.99 11.07
CA ALA A 66 -0.22 -12.53 10.07
C ALA A 66 -0.54 -13.02 8.66
N ALA A 67 -1.28 -14.13 8.51
CA ALA A 67 -1.73 -14.63 7.21
C ALA A 67 -2.90 -13.81 6.63
N ASN A 68 -3.67 -13.13 7.49
CA ASN A 68 -4.83 -12.35 7.09
C ASN A 68 -4.56 -10.83 7.04
N ILE A 69 -3.32 -10.42 7.35
CA ILE A 69 -2.92 -9.01 7.37
C ILE A 69 -1.82 -8.78 6.34
N VAL A 70 -2.08 -7.87 5.42
CA VAL A 70 -1.12 -7.39 4.42
C VAL A 70 -0.80 -5.93 4.68
N ALA A 71 0.33 -5.47 4.15
CA ALA A 71 0.66 -4.06 4.16
C ALA A 71 0.18 -3.40 2.87
N ALA A 72 -0.65 -2.37 3.00
CA ALA A 72 -1.11 -1.55 1.89
C ALA A 72 -0.83 -0.10 2.22
N HIS A 73 -0.44 0.70 1.22
CA HIS A 73 -0.29 2.13 1.46
C HIS A 73 -1.66 2.80 1.63
N ARG A 74 -1.69 3.91 2.39
CA ARG A 74 -2.90 4.62 2.79
C ARG A 74 -3.84 4.94 1.62
N LEU A 75 -3.32 5.31 0.45
CA LEU A 75 -4.15 5.60 -0.72
C LEU A 75 -4.97 4.38 -1.22
N CYS A 76 -4.33 3.23 -1.43
CA CYS A 76 -5.02 2.02 -1.86
C CYS A 76 -5.98 1.55 -0.78
N ASN A 77 -5.52 1.53 0.47
CA ASN A 77 -6.35 1.08 1.57
C ASN A 77 -7.61 1.96 1.71
N ARG A 78 -7.44 3.29 1.76
CA ARG A 78 -8.56 4.25 1.85
C ARG A 78 -9.53 4.11 0.69
N ARG A 79 -9.05 3.96 -0.55
CA ARG A 79 -9.90 3.79 -1.73
C ARG A 79 -10.69 2.48 -1.73
N ARG A 80 -10.17 1.42 -1.12
CA ARG A 80 -10.91 0.15 -0.93
C ARG A 80 -12.05 0.35 0.06
N HIS A 81 -11.78 0.95 1.22
CA HIS A 81 -12.79 1.19 2.27
C HIS A 81 -13.84 2.24 1.89
N MET A 82 -13.51 3.18 1.01
CA MET A 82 -14.48 4.17 0.47
C MET A 82 -15.42 3.59 -0.60
N ALA A 83 -15.17 2.38 -1.11
CA ALA A 83 -16.05 1.76 -2.08
C ALA A 83 -17.34 1.30 -1.37
N LYS A 84 -18.51 1.71 -1.88
CA LYS A 84 -19.84 1.31 -1.34
C LYS A 84 -19.98 -0.21 -1.18
N VAL A 85 -19.38 -0.97 -2.10
CA VAL A 85 -19.22 -2.41 -2.00
C VAL A 85 -17.72 -2.70 -2.08
N PRO A 86 -17.07 -3.05 -0.97
CA PRO A 86 -15.66 -3.39 -1.00
C PRO A 86 -15.47 -4.65 -1.84
N LEU A 87 -14.66 -4.54 -2.90
CA LEU A 87 -14.26 -5.72 -3.66
C LEU A 87 -13.46 -6.67 -2.76
N ALA A 88 -13.63 -7.97 -3.02
CA ALA A 88 -12.73 -8.98 -2.50
C ALA A 88 -11.27 -8.58 -2.78
N PRO A 89 -10.31 -8.86 -1.87
CA PRO A 89 -8.94 -8.38 -1.99
C PRO A 89 -8.30 -8.66 -3.35
N ASP A 90 -8.53 -9.85 -3.91
CA ASP A 90 -7.94 -10.27 -5.19
C ASP A 90 -8.55 -9.51 -6.36
N ARG A 91 -9.88 -9.36 -6.40
CA ARG A 91 -10.56 -8.53 -7.41
C ARG A 91 -10.18 -7.06 -7.30
N TYR A 92 -9.96 -6.56 -6.09
CA TYR A 92 -9.43 -5.23 -5.89
C TYR A 92 -8.00 -5.12 -6.42
N ARG A 93 -7.14 -6.10 -6.15
CA ARG A 93 -5.76 -6.16 -6.66
C ARG A 93 -5.72 -6.19 -8.19
N GLU A 94 -6.52 -7.01 -8.85
CA GLU A 94 -6.63 -7.06 -10.31
C GLU A 94 -7.06 -5.71 -10.89
N ARG A 95 -8.08 -5.07 -10.30
CA ARG A 95 -8.55 -3.75 -10.71
C ARG A 95 -7.46 -2.68 -10.55
N VAL A 96 -6.74 -2.71 -9.43
CA VAL A 96 -5.69 -1.75 -9.12
C VAL A 96 -4.51 -1.93 -10.07
N THR A 97 -4.00 -3.15 -10.22
CA THR A 97 -2.89 -3.48 -11.13
C THR A 97 -3.23 -3.12 -12.58
N GLY A 98 -4.42 -3.43 -13.07
CA GLY A 98 -4.87 -3.02 -14.40
C GLY A 98 -4.94 -1.49 -14.59
N ARG A 99 -5.32 -0.75 -13.54
CA ARG A 99 -5.29 0.73 -13.58
C ARG A 99 -3.88 1.30 -13.48
N VAL A 100 -3.00 0.67 -12.71
CA VAL A 100 -1.58 1.04 -12.62
C VAL A 100 -0.88 0.83 -13.96
N ALA A 101 -1.11 -0.29 -14.63
CA ALA A 101 -0.55 -0.58 -15.96
C ALA A 101 -0.96 0.48 -17.00
N ARG A 102 -2.19 0.99 -16.90
CA ARG A 102 -2.71 2.09 -17.73
C ARG A 102 -2.33 3.48 -17.21
N GLY A 103 -1.60 3.53 -16.09
CA GLY A 103 -1.27 4.70 -15.29
C GLY A 103 -2.47 5.40 -14.62
N LYS A 104 -3.71 5.00 -14.86
CA LYS A 104 -4.94 5.63 -14.35
C LYS A 104 -5.23 5.41 -12.86
N TRP A 105 -4.29 4.87 -12.10
CA TRP A 105 -4.45 4.66 -10.66
C TRP A 105 -3.89 5.81 -9.82
N PHE A 106 -2.73 6.32 -10.21
CA PHE A 106 -2.05 7.39 -9.50
C PHE A 106 -2.29 8.72 -10.20
N ASP A 107 -2.28 9.82 -9.45
CA ASP A 107 -2.14 11.15 -10.08
C ASP A 107 -0.81 11.23 -10.84
N ASN A 108 -0.68 12.23 -11.71
CA ASN A 108 0.52 12.37 -12.55
C ASN A 108 1.81 12.40 -11.72
N THR A 109 1.74 12.93 -10.50
CA THR A 109 2.86 13.06 -9.57
C THR A 109 3.27 11.71 -8.96
N LEU A 110 2.31 10.84 -8.61
CA LEU A 110 2.55 9.52 -8.03
C LEU A 110 2.84 8.43 -9.09
N ARG A 111 2.52 8.67 -10.36
CA ARG A 111 2.86 7.76 -11.48
C ARG A 111 4.37 7.51 -11.67
N ALA A 112 5.22 8.43 -11.20
CA ALA A 112 6.67 8.22 -11.24
C ALA A 112 7.08 7.02 -10.37
N LEU A 113 6.39 6.79 -9.26
CA LEU A 113 6.75 5.78 -8.25
C LEU A 113 6.51 4.35 -8.68
N THR A 114 5.66 4.13 -9.68
CA THR A 114 5.44 2.79 -10.25
C THR A 114 6.53 2.41 -11.25
N ARG A 115 7.33 3.38 -11.69
CA ARG A 115 8.41 3.19 -12.67
C ARG A 115 9.80 3.24 -12.03
N HIS A 116 9.92 3.86 -10.86
CA HIS A 116 11.19 3.94 -10.15
C HIS A 116 11.44 2.68 -9.30
N ALA A 117 12.46 1.92 -9.68
CA ALA A 117 13.21 1.13 -8.71
C ALA A 117 13.89 2.11 -7.71
N PRO A 118 14.08 1.74 -6.43
CA PRO A 118 14.79 2.59 -5.49
C PRO A 118 16.12 3.01 -6.11
N HIS A 119 16.38 4.32 -6.15
CA HIS A 119 17.70 4.80 -6.52
C HIS A 119 18.62 4.46 -5.34
N VAL A 120 19.37 3.37 -5.44
CA VAL A 120 20.46 3.06 -4.51
C VAL A 120 21.63 3.96 -4.93
N PRO A 121 21.97 5.02 -4.18
CA PRO A 121 23.20 5.74 -4.48
C PRO A 121 24.37 4.78 -4.17
N SER A 122 25.24 4.59 -5.15
CA SER A 122 26.54 3.92 -5.00
C SER A 122 27.45 4.67 -4.03
#